data_AF-A0A6D0IIM5-F1
#
_entry.id   AF-A0A6D0IIM5-F1
#
_cell.length_a   1.000
_cell.length_b   1.000
_cell.length_c   1.000
_cell.angle_alpha   90.00
_cell.angle_beta   90.00
_cell.angle_gamma   90.00
#
_symmetry.space_group_name_H-M   'P 1'
#
loop_
_entity.id
_entity.type
_entity.pdbx_description
1 polymer ?
#
loop_
_entity_poly.entity_id
_entity_poly.type
_entity_poly.pdbx_seq_one_letter_code
_entity_poly.pdbx_strand_id
1 'polypeptide(L)'
;DKVLGNRMAVMLGALLMAIGHVVLGASEIHPSFLYLSLAIIVCGYGLFKSNVSCLLGELYEPTDPRRDGGFSLMYAAGNVGSIIAPIACGYAQEEYSWAMGFGLAAVGMIAGLVIFLCGNRHFTHTRGVNKKVLRATNFLLPNWGWLLVLLVATPALITVLFWKEWSVYALIVATIIGLGVLAKIYRKAENQKQRKEL
;
A
#
# COMPACT_ATOMS: atom_id res chain seq x y z
N ASP A 1 -6.29 1.66 14.20
CA ASP A 1 -6.12 2.45 15.43
C ASP A 1 -7.15 2.22 16.56
N LYS A 2 -8.40 2.73 16.50
CA LYS A 2 -9.32 2.74 17.67
C LYS A 2 -9.83 1.38 18.19
N VAL A 3 -9.88 0.34 17.35
CA VAL A 3 -10.60 -0.92 17.66
C VAL A 3 -9.68 -2.14 17.77
N LEU A 4 -8.90 -2.45 16.70
CA LEU A 4 -8.03 -3.63 16.66
C LEU A 4 -6.62 -3.38 17.22
N GLY A 5 -6.17 -2.13 17.37
CA GLY A 5 -4.75 -1.82 17.58
C GLY A 5 -3.93 -2.05 16.30
N ASN A 6 -2.90 -1.22 16.08
CA ASN A 6 -2.21 -1.16 14.79
C ASN A 6 -1.50 -2.48 14.44
N ARG A 7 -0.96 -3.18 15.44
CA ARG A 7 -0.33 -4.50 15.29
C ARG A 7 -1.30 -5.58 14.80
N MET A 8 -2.50 -5.69 15.40
CA MET A 8 -3.48 -6.72 14.98
C MET A 8 -4.06 -6.41 13.60
N ALA A 9 -4.26 -5.13 13.28
CA ALA A 9 -4.72 -4.71 11.96
C ALA A 9 -3.71 -5.07 10.86
N VAL A 10 -2.41 -4.89 11.11
CA VAL A 10 -1.34 -5.32 10.19
C VAL A 10 -1.32 -6.84 10.02
N MET A 11 -1.40 -7.61 11.11
CA MET A 11 -1.43 -9.08 11.02
C MET A 11 -2.66 -9.60 10.26
N LEU A 12 -3.85 -9.07 10.58
CA LEU A 12 -5.08 -9.46 9.91
C LEU A 12 -5.07 -9.06 8.43
N GLY A 13 -4.56 -7.87 8.11
CA GLY A 13 -4.39 -7.40 6.74
C GLY A 13 -3.45 -8.29 5.94
N ALA A 14 -2.29 -8.63 6.50
CA ALA A 14 -1.33 -9.53 5.87
C ALA A 14 -1.88 -10.96 5.68
N LEU A 15 -2.61 -11.49 6.66
CA LEU A 15 -3.28 -12.79 6.56
C LEU A 15 -4.33 -12.78 5.43
N LEU A 16 -5.19 -11.76 5.37
CA LEU A 16 -6.20 -11.61 4.32
C LEU A 16 -5.53 -11.52 2.94
N MET A 17 -4.47 -10.73 2.82
CA MET A 17 -3.71 -10.63 1.57
C MET A 17 -3.09 -11.98 1.17
N ALA A 18 -2.53 -12.74 2.11
CA ALA A 18 -1.99 -14.08 1.81
C ALA A 18 -3.07 -15.03 1.29
N ILE A 19 -4.23 -15.09 1.97
CA ILE A 19 -5.39 -15.89 1.52
C ILE A 19 -5.85 -15.42 0.12
N GLY A 20 -5.93 -14.11 -0.08
CA GLY A 20 -6.32 -13.53 -1.36
C GLY A 20 -5.42 -13.96 -2.51
N HIS A 21 -4.09 -13.99 -2.33
CA HIS A 21 -3.15 -14.45 -3.37
C HIS A 21 -3.24 -15.96 -3.63
N VAL A 22 -3.51 -16.78 -2.61
CA VAL A 22 -3.77 -18.22 -2.80
C VAL A 22 -5.05 -18.44 -3.61
N VAL A 23 -6.13 -17.71 -3.27
CA VAL A 23 -7.40 -17.76 -4.03
C VAL A 23 -7.22 -17.23 -5.44
N LEU A 24 -6.37 -16.23 -5.64
CA LEU A 24 -6.03 -15.70 -6.95
C LEU A 24 -5.28 -16.74 -7.81
N GLY A 25 -4.43 -17.57 -7.22
CA GLY A 25 -3.82 -18.71 -7.91
C GLY A 25 -4.86 -19.73 -8.43
N ALA A 26 -5.98 -19.89 -7.73
CA ALA A 26 -7.10 -20.74 -8.16
C ALA A 26 -8.02 -20.06 -9.20
N SER A 27 -7.73 -18.84 -9.64
CA SER A 27 -8.54 -18.12 -10.63
C SER A 27 -8.53 -18.76 -12.01
N GLU A 28 -7.56 -19.64 -12.32
CA GLU A 28 -7.53 -20.44 -13.55
C GLU A 28 -8.75 -21.38 -13.68
N ILE A 29 -9.41 -21.73 -12.57
CA ILE A 29 -10.55 -22.65 -12.54
C ILE A 29 -11.85 -21.92 -12.91
N HIS A 30 -12.12 -20.78 -12.28
CA HIS A 30 -13.33 -19.98 -12.52
C HIS A 30 -13.10 -18.47 -12.32
N PRO A 31 -13.69 -17.62 -13.19
CA PRO A 31 -13.54 -16.16 -13.10
C PRO A 31 -14.13 -15.55 -11.81
N SER A 32 -15.05 -16.25 -11.14
CA SER A 32 -15.59 -15.84 -9.84
C SER A 32 -14.51 -15.77 -8.75
N PHE A 33 -13.51 -16.66 -8.77
CA PHE A 33 -12.40 -16.64 -7.82
C PHE A 33 -11.48 -15.44 -8.00
N LEU A 34 -11.37 -14.92 -9.23
CA LEU A 34 -10.64 -13.68 -9.50
C LEU A 34 -11.30 -12.48 -8.79
N TYR A 35 -12.61 -12.32 -8.93
CA TYR A 35 -13.32 -11.22 -8.27
C TYR A 35 -13.30 -11.35 -6.74
N LEU A 36 -13.45 -12.58 -6.24
CA LEU A 36 -13.38 -12.87 -4.81
C LEU A 36 -11.99 -12.56 -4.22
N SER A 37 -10.93 -13.01 -4.88
CA SER A 37 -9.56 -12.75 -4.43
C SER A 37 -9.23 -11.25 -4.44
N LEU A 38 -9.61 -10.52 -5.49
CA LEU A 38 -9.44 -9.06 -5.53
C LEU A 38 -10.16 -8.36 -4.38
N ALA A 39 -11.40 -8.75 -4.07
CA ALA A 39 -12.14 -8.18 -2.94
C ALA A 39 -11.42 -8.43 -1.61
N ILE A 40 -10.89 -9.65 -1.40
CA ILE A 40 -10.15 -10.00 -0.19
C ILE A 40 -8.83 -9.22 -0.10
N ILE A 41 -8.07 -9.11 -1.20
CA ILE A 41 -6.79 -8.40 -1.24
C ILE A 41 -6.99 -6.91 -0.96
N VAL A 42 -8.01 -6.27 -1.55
CA VAL A 42 -8.31 -4.85 -1.30
C VAL A 42 -8.65 -4.60 0.17
N CYS A 43 -9.50 -5.44 0.76
CA CYS A 43 -9.82 -5.37 2.19
C CYS A 43 -8.57 -5.54 3.06
N GLY A 44 -7.73 -6.53 2.75
CA GLY A 44 -6.48 -6.78 3.48
C GLY A 44 -5.47 -5.63 3.36
N TYR A 45 -5.30 -5.08 2.16
CA TYR A 45 -4.37 -3.99 1.88
C TYR A 45 -4.75 -2.70 2.60
N GLY A 46 -6.06 -2.39 2.65
CA GLY A 46 -6.56 -1.22 3.39
C GLY A 46 -6.22 -1.29 4.88
N LEU A 47 -6.32 -2.48 5.47
CA LEU A 47 -5.92 -2.73 6.85
C LEU A 47 -4.39 -2.69 7.02
N PHE A 48 -3.62 -3.23 6.08
CA PHE A 48 -2.17 -3.30 6.19
C PHE A 48 -1.51 -1.93 6.02
N LYS A 49 -1.76 -1.24 4.90
CA LYS A 49 -0.99 -0.04 4.49
C LYS A 49 -1.16 1.15 5.43
N SER A 50 -2.37 1.36 5.93
CA SER A 50 -2.64 2.47 6.86
C SER A 50 -2.03 2.23 8.24
N ASN A 51 -2.04 0.98 8.72
CA ASN A 51 -1.60 0.67 10.09
C ASN A 51 -0.10 0.35 10.19
N VAL A 52 0.58 -0.07 9.12
CA VAL A 52 2.02 -0.39 9.17
C VAL A 52 2.89 0.84 9.43
N SER A 53 2.58 1.98 8.81
CA SER A 53 3.31 3.23 9.04
C SER A 53 3.04 3.81 10.43
N CYS A 54 1.82 3.66 10.95
CA CYS A 54 1.49 4.02 12.34
C CYS A 54 2.24 3.14 13.34
N LEU A 55 2.31 1.83 13.09
CA LEU A 55 3.05 0.88 13.93
C LEU A 55 4.54 1.22 13.99
N LEU A 56 5.16 1.59 12.85
CA LEU A 56 6.55 2.04 12.82
C LEU A 56 6.73 3.35 13.62
N GLY A 57 5.79 4.28 13.50
CA GLY A 57 5.80 5.54 14.26
C GLY A 57 5.68 5.34 15.77
N GLU A 58 4.93 4.33 16.22
CA GLU A 58 4.82 3.95 17.65
C GLU A 58 6.10 3.31 18.21
N LEU A 59 6.99 2.81 17.34
CA LEU A 59 8.21 2.13 17.76
C LEU A 59 9.31 3.10 18.21
N TYR A 60 9.20 4.37 17.82
CA TYR A 60 10.16 5.43 18.13
C TYR A 60 9.48 6.51 18.97
N GLU A 61 10.21 7.08 19.92
CA GLU A 61 9.75 8.27 20.63
C GLU A 61 9.69 9.48 19.67
N PRO A 62 8.81 10.47 19.93
CA PRO A 62 8.67 11.64 19.04
C PRO A 62 9.96 12.43 18.83
N THR A 63 10.89 12.37 19.79
CA THR A 63 12.17 13.08 19.80
C THR A 63 13.36 12.22 19.36
N ASP A 64 13.15 10.95 19.00
CA ASP A 64 14.24 10.07 18.59
C ASP A 64 14.67 10.35 17.12
N PRO A 65 15.92 10.79 16.86
CA PRO A 65 16.41 11.04 15.51
C PRO A 65 16.43 9.79 14.61
N ARG A 66 16.34 8.58 15.17
CA ARG A 66 16.30 7.32 14.41
C ARG A 66 14.96 7.09 13.70
N ARG A 67 13.92 7.83 14.10
CA ARG A 67 12.58 7.72 13.52
C ARG A 67 12.59 7.98 12.01
N ASP A 68 13.23 9.07 11.59
CA ASP A 68 13.30 9.47 10.18
C ASP A 68 14.12 8.46 9.36
N GLY A 69 15.17 7.89 9.96
CA GLY A 69 15.94 6.78 9.38
C GLY A 69 15.08 5.51 9.21
N GLY A 70 14.24 5.18 10.18
CA GLY A 70 13.31 4.06 10.11
C GLY A 70 12.27 4.22 8.99
N PHE A 71 11.68 5.40 8.84
CA PHE A 71 10.76 5.69 7.73
C PHE A 71 11.46 5.64 6.36
N SER A 72 12.70 6.14 6.29
CA SER A 72 13.52 6.07 5.07
C SER A 72 13.82 4.63 4.67
N LEU A 73 14.16 3.77 5.63
CA LEU A 73 14.40 2.34 5.39
C LEU A 73 13.13 1.62 4.92
N MET A 74 11.98 1.92 5.52
CA MET A 74 10.69 1.37 5.09
C MET A 74 10.37 1.77 3.64
N TYR A 75 10.65 3.02 3.25
CA TYR A 75 10.47 3.48 1.88
C TYR A 75 11.43 2.79 0.90
N ALA A 76 12.71 2.67 1.27
CA ALA A 76 13.71 1.96 0.48
C ALA A 76 13.33 0.48 0.27
N ALA A 77 12.92 -0.21 1.34
CA ALA A 77 12.45 -1.59 1.27
C ALA A 77 11.23 -1.75 0.34
N GLY A 78 10.28 -0.79 0.38
CA GLY A 78 9.13 -0.77 -0.53
C GLY A 78 9.54 -0.64 -2.01
N ASN A 79 10.46 0.25 -2.33
CA ASN A 79 10.97 0.42 -3.69
C ASN A 79 11.71 -0.83 -4.18
N VAL A 80 12.60 -1.39 -3.35
CA VAL A 80 13.32 -2.63 -3.67
C VAL A 80 12.34 -3.78 -3.91
N GLY A 81 11.33 -3.94 -3.04
CA GLY A 81 10.28 -4.93 -3.21
C GLY A 81 9.50 -4.74 -4.52
N SER A 82 9.19 -3.49 -4.90
CA SER A 82 8.47 -3.18 -6.15
C SER A 82 9.25 -3.49 -7.42
N ILE A 83 10.59 -3.58 -7.35
CA ILE A 83 11.45 -3.98 -8.47
C ILE A 83 11.56 -5.51 -8.53
N ILE A 84 11.81 -6.15 -7.38
CA ILE A 84 12.06 -7.60 -7.33
C ILE A 84 10.76 -8.39 -7.58
N ALA A 85 9.63 -7.95 -7.02
CA ALA A 85 8.39 -8.72 -7.07
C ALA A 85 7.86 -8.97 -8.49
N PRO A 86 7.78 -7.96 -9.40
CA PRO A 86 7.34 -8.19 -10.77
C PRO A 86 8.30 -9.08 -11.57
N ILE A 87 9.61 -8.94 -11.35
CA ILE A 87 10.62 -9.77 -12.03
C ILE A 87 10.45 -11.24 -11.61
N ALA A 88 10.36 -11.49 -10.31
CA ALA A 88 10.23 -12.85 -9.79
C ALA A 88 8.89 -13.50 -10.16
N CYS A 89 7.77 -12.78 -9.99
CA CYS A 89 6.44 -13.31 -10.31
C CYS A 89 6.24 -13.44 -11.83
N GLY A 90 6.76 -12.49 -12.62
CA GLY A 90 6.70 -12.52 -14.07
C GLY A 90 7.51 -13.69 -14.65
N TYR A 91 8.71 -13.93 -14.13
CA TYR A 91 9.52 -15.08 -14.52
C TYR A 91 8.83 -16.41 -14.18
N ALA A 92 8.26 -16.53 -12.97
CA ALA A 92 7.54 -17.74 -12.57
C ALA A 92 6.24 -17.98 -13.38
N GLN A 93 5.59 -16.89 -13.83
CA GLN A 93 4.43 -16.95 -14.71
C GLN A 93 4.79 -17.40 -16.12
N GLU A 94 5.90 -16.90 -16.67
CA GLU A 94 6.35 -17.21 -18.04
C GLU A 94 6.81 -18.67 -18.17
N GLU A 95 7.54 -19.18 -17.17
CA GLU A 95 8.12 -20.53 -17.21
C GLU A 95 7.10 -21.63 -16.82
N TYR A 96 6.19 -21.36 -15.87
CA TYR A 96 5.31 -22.40 -15.30
C TYR A 96 3.83 -22.17 -15.62
N SER A 97 3.20 -21.21 -14.95
CA SER A 97 1.78 -20.87 -15.13
C SER A 97 1.39 -19.63 -14.32
N TRP A 98 0.22 -19.06 -14.60
CA TRP A 98 -0.31 -17.93 -13.83
C TRP A 98 -0.54 -18.31 -12.37
N ALA A 99 -1.04 -19.51 -12.10
CA ALA A 99 -1.19 -20.04 -10.75
C ALA A 99 0.14 -20.05 -9.97
N MET A 100 1.27 -20.39 -10.62
CA MET A 100 2.58 -20.40 -9.99
C MET A 100 3.12 -18.99 -9.72
N GLY A 101 2.89 -18.03 -10.64
CA GLY A 101 3.21 -16.62 -10.41
C GLY A 101 2.47 -16.04 -9.19
N PHE A 102 1.17 -16.30 -9.08
CA PHE A 102 0.37 -15.88 -7.92
C PHE A 102 0.73 -16.65 -6.65
N GLY A 103 1.06 -17.93 -6.77
CA GLY A 103 1.56 -18.75 -5.68
C GLY A 103 2.87 -18.21 -5.09
N LEU A 104 3.79 -17.75 -5.94
CA LEU A 104 5.03 -17.11 -5.50
C LEU A 104 4.75 -15.84 -4.69
N ALA A 105 3.80 -15.02 -5.13
CA ALA A 105 3.36 -13.84 -4.38
C ALA A 105 2.73 -14.22 -3.02
N ALA A 106 1.94 -15.30 -2.96
CA ALA A 106 1.40 -15.82 -1.71
C ALA A 106 2.50 -16.28 -0.75
N VAL A 107 3.53 -16.97 -1.25
CA VAL A 107 4.70 -17.38 -0.46
C VAL A 107 5.44 -16.14 0.09
N GLY A 108 5.63 -15.10 -0.72
CA GLY A 108 6.22 -13.83 -0.27
C GLY A 108 5.43 -13.19 0.87
N MET A 109 4.09 -13.14 0.77
CA MET A 109 3.22 -12.63 1.83
C MET A 109 3.30 -13.47 3.11
N ILE A 110 3.32 -14.80 3.00
CA ILE A 110 3.44 -15.72 4.14
C ILE A 110 4.80 -15.54 4.82
N ALA A 111 5.89 -15.49 4.05
CA ALA A 111 7.23 -15.26 4.58
C ALA A 111 7.31 -13.93 5.34
N GLY A 112 6.75 -12.85 4.78
CA GLY A 112 6.64 -11.56 5.45
C GLY A 112 5.83 -11.63 6.75
N LEU A 113 4.70 -12.35 6.74
CA LEU A 113 3.87 -12.56 7.94
C LEU A 113 4.63 -13.36 9.01
N VAL A 114 5.36 -14.41 8.64
CA VAL A 114 6.19 -15.21 9.56
C VAL A 114 7.30 -14.35 10.16
N ILE A 115 8.02 -13.55 9.37
CA ILE A 115 9.04 -12.62 9.87
C ILE A 115 8.42 -11.64 10.86
N PHE A 116 7.23 -11.10 10.55
CA PHE A 116 6.51 -10.21 11.46
C PHE A 116 6.13 -10.91 12.78
N LEU A 117 5.66 -12.16 12.71
CA LEU A 117 5.30 -12.98 13.87
C LEU A 117 6.52 -13.43 14.70
N CYS A 118 7.69 -13.64 14.09
CA CYS A 118 8.94 -13.90 14.82
C CYS A 118 9.48 -12.61 15.46
N GLY A 119 9.37 -11.48 14.77
CA GLY A 119 9.73 -10.15 15.28
C GLY A 119 8.83 -9.67 16.42
N ASN A 120 7.69 -10.34 16.64
CA ASN A 120 6.65 -10.05 17.63
C ASN A 120 7.16 -9.80 19.07
N ARG A 121 8.32 -10.36 19.42
CA ARG A 121 8.98 -10.17 20.71
C ARG A 121 9.59 -8.77 20.90
N HIS A 122 9.87 -8.04 19.81
CA HIS A 122 10.41 -6.66 19.83
C HIS A 122 9.32 -5.58 19.87
N PHE A 123 8.03 -5.96 19.75
CA PHE A 123 6.90 -5.02 19.68
C PHE A 123 6.14 -4.88 21.01
N THR A 124 6.73 -5.28 22.15
CA THR A 124 6.06 -5.31 23.46
C THR A 124 5.64 -3.94 24.00
N HIS A 125 6.24 -2.84 23.51
CA HIS A 125 5.86 -1.45 23.86
C HIS A 125 4.76 -0.83 22.97
N THR A 126 4.30 -1.51 21.91
CA THR A 126 3.27 -0.96 21.00
C THR A 126 1.85 -1.14 21.56
N ARG A 127 0.94 -0.22 21.22
CA ARG A 127 -0.44 -0.20 21.75
C ARG A 127 -1.17 -1.50 21.42
N GLY A 128 -1.47 -2.29 22.45
CA GLY A 128 -2.23 -3.54 22.34
C GLY A 128 -3.72 -3.33 22.00
N VAL A 129 -4.41 -4.44 21.70
CA VAL A 129 -5.84 -4.47 21.35
C VAL A 129 -6.67 -3.89 22.51
N ASN A 130 -7.44 -2.83 22.26
CA ASN A 130 -8.28 -2.21 23.28
C ASN A 130 -9.63 -2.94 23.40
N LYS A 131 -9.68 -3.99 24.23
CA LYS A 131 -10.85 -4.85 24.46
C LYS A 131 -12.12 -4.09 24.91
N LYS A 132 -11.99 -2.89 25.48
CA LYS A 132 -13.14 -2.07 25.94
C LYS A 132 -13.93 -1.43 24.78
N VAL A 133 -13.28 -1.14 23.64
CA VAL A 133 -13.93 -0.51 22.48
C VAL A 133 -14.62 -1.55 21.58
N LEU A 134 -14.09 -2.77 21.51
CA LEU A 134 -14.72 -3.91 20.82
C LEU A 134 -16.11 -4.28 21.39
N ARG A 135 -16.36 -3.98 22.68
CA ARG A 135 -17.64 -4.26 23.36
C ARG A 135 -18.60 -3.07 23.35
N ALA A 136 -18.14 -1.88 22.94
CA ALA A 136 -18.97 -0.68 22.87
C ALA A 136 -19.66 -0.61 21.51
N THR A 137 -20.95 -0.94 21.48
CA THR A 137 -21.84 -0.94 20.29
C THR A 137 -22.19 0.47 19.77
N ASN A 138 -21.33 1.47 19.95
CA ASN A 138 -21.51 2.76 19.29
C ASN A 138 -20.66 2.80 18.02
N PHE A 139 -21.15 2.04 17.03
CA PHE A 139 -20.69 2.05 15.65
C PHE A 139 -21.17 3.34 14.95
N LEU A 140 -20.67 4.48 15.40
CA LEU A 140 -20.86 5.77 14.71
C LEU A 140 -19.68 5.96 13.77
N LEU A 141 -19.76 5.36 12.58
CA LEU A 141 -18.93 5.69 11.42
C LEU A 141 -19.54 6.92 10.73
N PRO A 142 -19.00 8.14 10.88
CA PRO A 142 -19.74 9.34 10.48
C PRO A 142 -19.76 9.62 8.97
N ASN A 143 -18.92 8.95 8.16
CA ASN A 143 -18.65 9.37 6.77
C ASN A 143 -18.88 8.26 5.70
N TRP A 144 -19.88 7.40 5.86
CA TRP A 144 -20.27 6.45 4.79
C TRP A 144 -20.54 7.14 3.46
N GLY A 145 -21.08 8.36 3.49
CA GLY A 145 -21.33 9.16 2.29
C GLY A 145 -20.06 9.47 1.49
N TRP A 146 -18.98 9.90 2.15
CA TRP A 146 -17.71 10.16 1.46
C TRP A 146 -17.04 8.89 0.93
N LEU A 147 -17.17 7.78 1.67
CA LEU A 147 -16.67 6.48 1.21
C LEU A 147 -17.44 5.97 -0.01
N LEU A 148 -18.77 6.11 -0.03
CA LEU A 148 -19.61 5.77 -1.19
C LEU A 148 -19.34 6.69 -2.39
N VAL A 149 -19.18 8.00 -2.15
CA VAL A 149 -18.82 8.96 -3.19
C VAL A 149 -17.46 8.62 -3.80
N LEU A 150 -16.45 8.30 -2.99
CA LEU A 150 -15.15 7.85 -3.49
C LEU A 150 -15.25 6.51 -4.21
N LEU A 151 -16.05 5.57 -3.72
CA LEU A 151 -16.24 4.25 -4.32
C LEU A 151 -16.90 4.32 -5.70
N VAL A 152 -17.78 5.30 -5.94
CA VAL A 152 -18.46 5.50 -7.24
C VAL A 152 -17.66 6.45 -8.14
N ALA A 153 -17.05 7.50 -7.57
CA ALA A 153 -16.26 8.47 -8.32
C ALA A 153 -15.00 7.83 -8.92
N THR A 154 -14.33 6.92 -8.20
CA THR A 154 -13.11 6.26 -8.69
C THR A 154 -13.35 5.45 -9.98
N PRO A 155 -14.32 4.51 -10.05
CA PRO A 155 -14.62 3.79 -11.29
C PRO A 155 -15.24 4.70 -12.37
N ALA A 156 -16.00 5.74 -12.01
CA ALA A 156 -16.50 6.72 -12.98
C ALA A 156 -15.35 7.51 -13.64
N LEU A 157 -14.35 7.94 -12.85
CA LEU A 157 -13.15 8.61 -13.37
C LEU A 157 -12.33 7.68 -14.26
N ILE A 158 -12.15 6.43 -13.84
CA ILE A 158 -11.41 5.42 -14.63
C ILE A 158 -12.15 5.14 -15.95
N THR A 159 -13.45 4.91 -15.93
CA THR A 159 -14.23 4.66 -17.15
C THR A 159 -14.21 5.86 -18.10
N VAL A 160 -14.29 7.09 -17.58
CA VAL A 160 -14.15 8.33 -18.38
C VAL A 160 -12.73 8.47 -18.97
N LEU A 161 -11.69 8.12 -18.21
CA LEU A 161 -10.29 8.16 -18.67
C LEU A 161 -9.96 7.12 -19.75
N PHE A 162 -10.68 5.99 -19.77
CA PHE A 162 -10.43 4.86 -20.68
C PHE A 162 -11.38 4.78 -21.89
N TRP A 163 -12.47 5.56 -21.95
CA TRP A 163 -13.48 5.45 -23.04
C TRP A 163 -13.00 5.98 -24.39
N LYS A 164 -12.10 6.95 -24.37
CA LYS A 164 -11.32 7.43 -25.52
C LYS A 164 -9.93 7.64 -24.96
N GLU A 165 -8.88 7.68 -25.77
CA GLU A 165 -7.46 7.82 -25.35
C GLU A 165 -7.09 9.10 -24.53
N TRP A 166 -8.03 9.71 -23.81
CA TRP A 166 -7.88 10.78 -22.82
C TRP A 166 -6.82 10.49 -21.76
N SER A 167 -6.57 9.22 -21.43
CA SER A 167 -5.42 8.83 -20.60
C SER A 167 -4.10 9.35 -21.17
N VAL A 168 -3.90 9.23 -22.49
CA VAL A 168 -2.70 9.70 -23.19
C VAL A 168 -2.63 11.23 -23.19
N TYR A 169 -3.74 11.92 -23.47
CA TYR A 169 -3.80 13.38 -23.42
C TYR A 169 -3.55 13.94 -22.01
N ALA A 170 -4.12 13.30 -20.98
CA ALA A 170 -3.91 13.67 -19.58
C ALA A 170 -2.45 13.47 -19.16
N LEU A 171 -1.81 12.38 -19.61
CA LEU A 171 -0.38 12.12 -19.40
C LEU A 171 0.51 13.17 -20.08
N ILE A 172 0.17 13.59 -21.30
CA ILE A 172 0.89 14.66 -22.01
C ILE A 172 0.76 16.00 -21.26
N VAL A 173 -0.44 16.35 -20.79
CA VAL A 173 -0.64 17.59 -20.01
C VAL A 173 0.12 17.53 -18.69
N ALA A 174 0.06 16.40 -17.98
CA ALA A 174 0.78 16.22 -16.72
C ALA A 174 2.31 16.32 -16.89
N THR A 175 2.86 15.76 -17.97
CA THR A 175 4.29 15.85 -18.28
C THR A 175 4.71 17.27 -18.65
N ILE A 176 3.90 18.02 -19.41
CA ILE A 176 4.15 19.44 -19.72
C ILE A 176 4.14 20.30 -18.45
N ILE A 177 3.16 20.09 -17.56
CA ILE A 177 3.11 20.80 -16.27
C ILE A 177 4.33 20.45 -15.42
N GLY A 178 4.71 19.17 -15.36
CA GLY A 178 5.91 18.71 -14.67
C GLY A 178 7.18 19.39 -15.17
N LEU A 179 7.38 19.46 -16.50
CA LEU A 179 8.50 20.16 -17.12
C LEU A 179 8.48 21.66 -16.83
N GLY A 180 7.31 22.30 -16.84
CA GLY A 180 7.16 23.72 -16.50
C GLY A 180 7.53 24.03 -15.06
N VAL A 181 7.14 23.17 -14.12
CA VAL A 181 7.54 23.27 -12.71
C VAL A 181 9.05 23.07 -12.56
N LEU A 182 9.62 22.08 -13.24
CA LEU A 182 11.06 21.81 -13.22
C LEU A 182 11.87 23.01 -13.76
N ALA A 183 11.44 23.57 -14.88
CA ALA A 183 12.06 24.75 -15.48
C ALA A 183 11.97 25.98 -14.56
N LYS A 184 10.85 26.15 -13.84
CA LYS A 184 10.68 27.22 -12.86
C LYS A 184 11.62 27.03 -11.66
N ILE A 185 11.80 25.79 -11.19
CA ILE A 185 12.75 25.46 -10.12
C ILE A 185 14.18 25.70 -10.59
N TYR A 186 14.53 25.28 -11.80
CA TYR A 186 15.86 25.49 -12.38
C TYR A 186 16.19 26.97 -12.52
N ARG A 187 15.29 27.78 -13.11
CA ARG A 187 15.47 29.24 -13.21
C ARG A 187 15.56 29.92 -11.84
N LYS A 188 14.80 29.45 -10.84
CA LYS A 188 14.86 29.99 -9.48
C LYS A 188 16.18 29.65 -8.79
N ALA A 189 16.74 28.46 -9.05
CA ALA A 189 18.04 28.04 -8.55
C ALA A 189 19.19 28.84 -9.21
N GLU A 190 19.11 29.10 -10.51
CA GLU A 190 20.07 29.89 -11.27
C GLU A 190 20.12 31.35 -10.79
N ASN A 191 18.96 31.99 -10.64
CA ASN A 191 18.85 33.36 -10.09
C ASN A 191 19.36 33.49 -8.65
N GLN A 192 19.27 32.43 -7.84
CA GLN A 192 19.80 32.41 -6.47
C GLN A 192 21.32 32.27 -6.44
N LYS A 193 21.90 31.53 -7.39
CA LYS A 193 23.35 31.36 -7.52
C LYS A 193 24.02 32.67 -7.95
N GLN A 194 23.42 33.35 -8.93
CA GLN A 194 23.87 34.66 -9.43
C GLN A 194 23.82 35.77 -8.36
N ARG A 195 22.86 35.70 -7.42
CA ARG A 195 22.75 36.62 -6.29
C ARG A 195 23.77 36.40 -5.17
N LYS A 196 24.43 35.24 -5.11
CA LYS A 196 25.48 34.95 -4.12
C LYS A 196 26.89 35.29 -4.61
N GLU A 197 27.05 35.52 -5.92
CA GLU A 197 28.31 35.87 -6.56
C GLU A 197 28.50 37.40 -6.72
N LEU A 198 27.46 38.19 -6.38
CA LEU A 198 27.47 39.66 -6.28
C LEU A 198 27.60 40.08 -4.80
#